data_AF-A0A9Q0PVL7-F1
#
_entry.id   AF-A0A9Q0PVL7-F1
#
_cell.length_a   1.000
_cell.length_b   1.000
_cell.length_c   1.000
_cell.angle_alpha   90.00
_cell.angle_beta   90.00
_cell.angle_gamma   90.00
#
_symmetry.space_group_name_H-M   'P 1'
#
loop_
_entity.id
_entity.type
_entity.pdbx_description
1 polymer ?
#
loop_
_entity_poly.entity_id
_entity_poly.type
_entity_poly.pdbx_seq_one_letter_code
_entity_poly.pdbx_strand_id
1 'polypeptide(L)'
;MEGADDIYRACSLQRGGSSLWTNNVSDAFSKSSRDEDDEEALKWAALERLPTFNRLQKGLLATSKGANEIYIQNLGFHERKGLLERLIDVSEEDNENFLKKLKSRIER
;
A
#
# COMPACT_ATOMS: atom_id res chain seq x y z
N MET A 1 -28.60 3.18 -73.17
CA MET A 1 -28.24 3.77 -71.87
C MET A 1 -29.55 4.18 -71.21
N GLU A 2 -30.15 3.32 -70.39
CA GLU A 2 -29.81 3.17 -68.96
C GLU A 2 -30.11 4.49 -68.24
N GLY A 3 -31.02 4.57 -67.28
CA GLY A 3 -31.52 3.52 -66.41
C GLY A 3 -31.48 4.09 -65.00
N ALA A 4 -32.68 4.32 -64.46
CA ALA A 4 -33.03 4.46 -63.05
C ALA A 4 -31.97 5.06 -62.12
N ASP A 5 -32.20 6.32 -61.79
CA ASP A 5 -31.80 6.95 -60.55
C ASP A 5 -32.32 6.12 -59.36
N ASP A 6 -31.42 5.67 -58.50
CA ASP A 6 -31.52 5.60 -57.03
C ASP A 6 -30.59 4.52 -56.49
N ILE A 7 -30.20 4.68 -55.23
CA ILE A 7 -29.29 3.83 -54.44
C ILE A 7 -27.84 4.33 -54.46
N TYR A 8 -27.60 5.46 -53.82
CA TYR A 8 -26.46 5.61 -52.90
C TYR A 8 -26.84 6.51 -51.72
N ARG A 9 -27.83 6.09 -50.93
CA ARG A 9 -27.99 6.59 -49.56
C ARG A 9 -26.87 5.98 -48.73
N ALA A 10 -25.72 6.66 -48.69
CA ALA A 10 -24.68 6.36 -47.73
C ALA A 10 -25.26 6.54 -46.31
N CYS A 11 -25.52 5.43 -45.63
CA CYS A 11 -25.81 5.40 -44.22
C CYS A 11 -24.57 5.87 -43.45
N SER A 12 -24.58 7.12 -42.98
CA SER A 12 -23.72 7.51 -41.87
C SER A 12 -24.22 6.78 -40.61
N LEU A 13 -23.58 5.64 -40.31
CA LEU A 13 -23.64 5.00 -39.01
C LEU A 13 -22.92 5.89 -38.00
N GLN A 14 -23.60 6.93 -37.52
CA GLN A 14 -23.30 7.53 -36.23
C GLN A 14 -24.45 7.22 -35.30
N ARG A 15 -24.46 5.97 -34.85
CA ARG A 15 -25.30 5.55 -33.73
C ARG A 15 -24.53 4.52 -32.91
N GLY A 16 -24.06 4.97 -31.75
CA GLY A 16 -23.61 4.10 -30.67
C GLY A 16 -22.11 3.85 -30.61
N GLY A 17 -21.39 4.75 -29.94
CA GLY A 17 -20.09 4.48 -29.33
C GLY A 17 -20.18 4.92 -27.88
N SER A 18 -20.27 3.95 -26.97
CA SER A 18 -20.49 4.10 -25.54
C SER A 18 -19.52 5.08 -24.85
N SER A 19 -20.02 6.23 -24.42
CA SER A 19 -19.38 7.07 -23.39
C SER A 19 -19.48 6.46 -21.98
N LEU A 20 -19.84 5.17 -21.88
CA LEU A 20 -20.07 4.47 -20.61
C LEU A 20 -18.79 3.94 -19.96
N TRP A 21 -17.62 4.11 -20.60
CA TRP A 21 -16.35 3.57 -20.08
C TRP A 21 -15.51 4.58 -19.29
N THR A 22 -15.91 5.85 -19.23
CA THR A 22 -15.17 6.86 -18.45
C THR A 22 -15.71 7.07 -17.04
N ASN A 23 -16.98 6.76 -16.78
CA ASN A 23 -17.59 7.02 -15.47
C ASN A 23 -17.34 5.90 -14.44
N ASN A 24 -17.00 4.69 -14.89
CA ASN A 24 -16.77 3.55 -13.99
C ASN A 24 -15.34 3.47 -13.42
N VAL A 25 -14.35 4.19 -13.99
CA VAL A 25 -12.99 4.22 -13.43
C VAL A 25 -12.93 5.06 -12.15
N SER A 26 -13.80 6.07 -12.03
CA SER A 26 -13.91 6.88 -10.81
C SER A 26 -14.66 6.17 -9.68
N ASP A 27 -15.61 5.28 -9.99
CA ASP A 27 -16.38 4.51 -8.99
C ASP A 27 -15.72 3.16 -8.62
N ALA A 28 -14.75 2.68 -9.41
CA ALA A 28 -14.00 1.46 -9.09
C ALA A 28 -13.11 1.59 -7.84
N PHE A 29 -12.86 2.81 -7.37
CA PHE A 29 -12.20 3.11 -6.08
C PHE A 29 -13.21 3.55 -5.03
N SER A 30 -14.40 2.93 -5.01
CA SER A 30 -15.36 3.08 -3.93
C SER A 30 -14.68 2.71 -2.60
N LYS A 31 -14.27 3.74 -1.85
CA LYS A 31 -13.67 3.66 -0.51
C LYS A 31 -14.49 2.71 0.34
N SER A 32 -13.92 1.56 0.64
CA SER A 32 -14.57 0.59 1.52
C SER A 32 -14.25 0.99 2.95
N SER A 33 -15.12 0.71 3.92
CA SER A 33 -14.85 1.01 5.34
C SER A 33 -13.67 0.24 5.96
N ARG A 34 -12.88 -0.48 5.14
CA ARG A 34 -11.63 -1.15 5.50
C ARG A 34 -10.37 -0.37 5.09
N ASP A 35 -10.52 0.86 4.59
CA ASP A 35 -9.42 1.65 4.04
C ASP A 35 -8.19 1.76 4.97
N GLU A 36 -8.36 1.83 6.30
CA GLU A 36 -7.24 2.02 7.23
C GLU A 36 -6.26 0.83 7.26
N ASP A 37 -6.77 -0.41 7.29
CA ASP A 37 -5.93 -1.62 7.30
C ASP A 37 -5.23 -1.81 5.94
N ASP A 38 -5.94 -1.50 4.85
CA ASP A 38 -5.39 -1.53 3.49
C ASP A 38 -4.29 -0.46 3.30
N GLU A 39 -4.45 0.73 3.87
CA GLU A 39 -3.42 1.77 3.86
C GLU A 39 -2.17 1.38 4.65
N GLU A 40 -2.32 0.74 5.81
CA GLU A 40 -1.20 0.21 6.59
C GLU A 40 -0.48 -0.93 5.85
N ALA A 41 -1.22 -1.84 5.23
CA ALA A 41 -0.67 -2.90 4.40
C ALA A 41 0.14 -2.34 3.21
N LEU A 42 -0.35 -1.27 2.57
CA LEU A 42 0.38 -0.58 1.50
C LEU A 42 1.69 0.05 1.99
N LYS A 43 1.70 0.64 3.20
CA LYS A 43 2.92 1.18 3.82
C LYS A 43 3.93 0.06 4.12
N TRP A 44 3.49 -1.08 4.63
CA TRP A 44 4.35 -2.25 4.84
C TRP A 44 4.95 -2.76 3.53
N ALA A 45 4.16 -2.89 2.48
CA ALA A 45 4.63 -3.30 1.15
C ALA A 45 5.67 -2.32 0.58
N ALA A 46 5.48 -1.02 0.81
CA ALA A 46 6.45 0.00 0.40
C ALA A 46 7.81 -0.16 1.11
N LEU A 47 7.80 -0.46 2.42
CA LEU A 47 9.02 -0.72 3.19
C LEU A 47 9.73 -2.01 2.77
N GLU A 48 8.98 -3.07 2.46
CA GLU A 48 9.55 -4.34 2.00
C GLU A 48 10.30 -4.18 0.68
N ARG A 49 9.78 -3.32 -0.21
CA ARG A 49 10.36 -3.03 -1.53
C ARG A 49 11.65 -2.21 -1.47
N LEU A 50 12.03 -1.67 -0.31
CA LEU A 50 13.25 -0.89 -0.17
C LEU A 50 14.52 -1.76 -0.29
N PRO A 51 15.62 -1.21 -0.80
CA PRO A 51 16.94 -1.84 -0.67
C PRO A 51 17.27 -2.17 0.79
N THR A 52 18.05 -3.24 1.00
CA THR A 52 18.37 -3.78 2.33
C THR A 52 18.81 -2.71 3.33
N PHE A 53 19.70 -1.80 2.92
CA PHE A 53 20.18 -0.73 3.78
C PHE A 53 19.08 0.24 4.22
N ASN A 54 18.24 0.69 3.29
CA ASN A 54 17.13 1.60 3.59
C ASN A 54 16.08 0.93 4.46
N ARG A 55 15.83 -0.36 4.23
CA ARG A 55 14.89 -1.15 5.03
C ARG A 55 15.34 -1.31 6.49
N LEU A 56 16.65 -1.32 6.76
CA LEU A 56 17.16 -1.36 8.14
C LEU A 56 17.04 -0.02 8.87
N GLN A 57 16.96 1.09 8.15
CA GLN A 57 16.91 2.42 8.73
C GLN A 57 15.50 2.98 8.88
N LYS A 58 14.56 2.53 8.06
CA LYS A 58 13.17 2.97 8.06
C LYS A 58 12.26 1.95 8.73
N GLY A 59 11.26 2.43 9.44
CA GLY A 59 10.23 1.59 10.06
C GLY A 59 8.89 2.31 10.13
N LEU A 60 7.88 1.61 10.64
CA LEU A 60 6.54 2.15 10.83
C LEU A 60 6.25 2.27 12.33
N LEU A 61 5.85 3.46 12.76
CA LEU A 61 5.55 3.78 14.15
C LEU A 61 4.05 3.96 14.35
N ALA A 62 3.41 3.02 15.07
CA ALA A 62 2.03 3.16 15.49
C ALA A 62 1.88 4.34 16.48
N THR A 63 1.06 5.32 16.10
CA THR A 63 0.72 6.52 16.88
C THR A 63 -0.82 6.63 16.96
N SER A 64 -1.36 7.52 17.79
CA SER A 64 -2.81 7.76 17.88
C SER A 64 -3.49 8.20 16.59
N LYS A 65 -2.71 8.63 15.59
CA LYS A 65 -3.16 9.02 14.25
C LYS A 65 -2.91 7.96 13.17
N GLY A 66 -2.65 6.71 13.59
CA GLY A 66 -2.27 5.60 12.71
C GLY A 66 -0.75 5.39 12.61
N ALA A 67 -0.36 4.53 11.69
CA ALA A 67 1.02 4.12 11.52
C ALA A 67 1.81 5.05 10.57
N ASN A 68 2.88 5.67 11.09
CA ASN A 68 3.69 6.66 10.37
C ASN A 68 5.08 6.13 10.04
N GLU A 69 5.58 6.43 8.83
CA GLU A 69 6.95 6.09 8.45
C GLU A 69 7.96 6.95 9.23
N ILE A 70 8.94 6.29 9.85
CA ILE A 70 9.98 6.92 10.65
C ILE A 70 11.36 6.46 10.21
N TYR A 71 12.34 7.35 10.35
CA TYR A 71 13.76 7.00 10.29
C TYR A 71 14.26 6.78 11.71
N ILE A 72 14.78 5.58 11.98
CA ILE A 72 15.21 5.18 13.33
C ILE A 72 16.31 6.11 13.86
N GLN A 73 17.20 6.59 12.99
CA GLN A 73 18.30 7.49 13.36
C GLN A 73 17.82 8.88 13.78
N ASN A 74 16.65 9.31 13.30
CA ASN A 74 16.14 10.66 13.51
C ASN A 74 15.25 10.78 14.75
N LEU A 75 15.01 9.68 15.46
CA LEU A 75 14.16 9.67 16.65
C LEU A 75 14.78 10.48 17.79
N GLY A 76 13.95 11.29 18.44
CA GLY A 76 14.30 11.98 19.68
C GLY A 76 14.55 11.00 20.83
N PHE A 77 15.14 11.50 21.92
CA PHE A 77 15.40 10.67 23.11
C PHE A 77 14.12 10.07 23.70
N HIS A 78 13.07 10.88 23.85
CA HIS A 78 11.79 10.44 24.40
C HIS A 78 11.09 9.40 23.52
N GLU A 79 11.14 9.57 22.19
CA GLU A 79 10.54 8.64 21.24
C GLU A 79 11.29 7.30 21.25
N ARG A 80 12.62 7.33 21.30
CA ARG A 80 13.45 6.11 21.44
C ARG A 80 13.15 5.39 22.75
N LYS A 81 13.03 6.13 23.86
CA LYS A 81 12.70 5.55 25.16
C LYS A 81 11.33 4.86 25.13
N GLY A 82 10.28 5.52 24.65
CA GLY A 82 8.94 4.93 24.55
C GLY A 82 8.84 3.78 23.55
N LEU A 83 9.69 3.77 22.50
CA LEU A 83 9.84 2.63 21.62
C LEU A 83 10.44 1.42 22.34
N LEU A 84 11.50 1.64 23.12
CA LEU A 84 12.18 0.59 23.87
C LEU A 84 11.28 0.01 24.98
N GLU A 85 10.57 0.88 25.71
CA GLU A 85 9.60 0.47 26.75
C GLU A 85 8.52 -0.45 26.16
N ARG A 86 7.90 -0.07 25.04
CA ARG A 86 6.93 -0.93 24.36
C ARG A 86 7.51 -2.26 23.90
N LEU A 87 8.76 -2.28 23.42
CA LEU A 87 9.40 -3.53 22.99
C LEU A 87 9.67 -4.47 24.17
N ILE A 88 10.03 -3.92 25.32
CA ILE A 88 10.28 -4.66 26.56
C ILE A 88 8.97 -5.15 27.18
N ASP A 89 7.91 -4.33 27.14
CA ASP A 89 6.62 -4.63 27.75
C ASP A 89 5.80 -5.68 26.97
N VAL A 90 6.05 -5.88 25.67
CA VAL A 90 5.45 -6.97 24.89
C VAL A 90 6.07 -8.29 25.36
N SER A 91 5.45 -8.87 26.40
CA SER A 91 5.62 -10.20 27.02
C SER A 91 6.95 -10.94 26.79
N GLU A 92 7.63 -11.26 27.90
CA GLU A 92 8.91 -11.99 27.94
C GLU A 92 8.96 -13.27 27.07
N GLU A 93 7.84 -13.97 26.90
CA GLU A 93 7.76 -15.26 26.20
C GLU A 93 8.03 -15.20 24.68
N ASP A 94 7.56 -14.15 23.99
CA ASP A 94 7.80 -13.99 22.54
C ASP A 94 9.21 -13.48 22.24
N ASN A 95 9.75 -12.63 23.12
CA ASN A 95 11.10 -12.09 23.00
C ASN A 95 12.18 -13.15 23.21
N GLU A 96 12.00 -14.06 24.16
CA GLU A 96 12.94 -15.16 24.40
C GLU A 96 13.09 -16.04 23.15
N ASN A 97 11.96 -16.41 22.53
CA ASN A 97 11.94 -17.23 21.32
C ASN A 97 12.58 -16.50 20.13
N PHE A 98 12.33 -15.20 19.97
CA PHE A 98 12.96 -14.38 18.94
C PHE A 98 14.49 -14.30 19.13
N LEU A 99 14.96 -13.99 20.34
CA LEU A 99 16.39 -13.86 20.65
C LEU A 99 17.13 -15.19 20.52
N LYS A 100 16.52 -16.31 20.92
CA LYS A 100 17.06 -17.66 20.69
C LYS A 100 17.26 -17.95 19.20
N LYS A 101 16.27 -17.63 18.36
CA LYS A 101 16.36 -17.79 16.89
C LYS A 101 17.38 -16.85 16.26
N LEU A 102 17.53 -15.63 16.80
CA LEU A 102 18.54 -14.69 16.33
C LEU A 102 19.96 -15.19 16.65
N LYS A 103 20.18 -15.67 17.88
CA LYS A 103 21.46 -16.24 18.33
C LYS A 103 21.91 -17.39 17.43
N SER A 104 21.03 -18.36 17.15
CA SER A 104 21.37 -19.50 16.30
C SER A 104 21.74 -19.13 14.85
N ARG A 105 21.27 -17.98 14.36
CA ARG A 105 21.62 -17.45 13.03
C ARG A 105 22.97 -16.73 13.01
N ILE A 106 23.43 -16.20 14.14
CA ILE A 106 24.71 -15.50 14.26
C ILE A 106 25.85 -16.50 14.55
N GLU A 107 25.57 -17.55 15.34
CA GLU A 107 26.54 -18.59 15.67
C GLU A 107 26.80 -19.60 14.54
N ARG A 108 26.03 -19.53 13.44
CA ARG A 108 26.25 -20.32 12.22
C ARG A 108 27.02 -19.51 11.17
#